data_AF-A0A0B4D8W5-F1
#
_entry.id   AF-A0A0B4D8W5-F1
#
_cell.length_a   1.000
_cell.length_b   1.000
_cell.length_c   1.000
_cell.angle_alpha   90.00
_cell.angle_beta   90.00
_cell.angle_gamma   90.00
#
_symmetry.space_group_name_H-M   'P 1'
#
loop_
_entity.id
_entity.type
_entity.pdbx_description
1 polymer ?
#
loop_
_entity_poly.entity_id
_entity_poly.type
_entity_poly.pdbx_seq_one_letter_code
_entity_poly.pdbx_strand_id
1 'polypeptide(L)'
;MKDIDDGEFYIPVREYLTDHEDRALTYSTVDTHFSPMGCYLTHKAIMASLGVTVGPVPFNRRVVAMGDVGSRFPAAHLCSADYYPDLGHMEGGIVDPKRIELVEGARQIGTRIVYANPGAPVQKKVVAFANSFFELGFEANRISWWMSRWFSEFHFIWSPEVDFDYVERVKPNIVIAQTIERFLVRAPTS
;
A
#
# COMPACT_ATOMS: atom_id res chain seq x y z
N MET A 1 -22.72 3.13 -8.77
CA MET A 1 -21.39 2.55 -8.53
C MET A 1 -21.24 1.46 -9.57
N LYS A 2 -20.26 1.53 -10.48
CA LYS A 2 -20.06 0.48 -11.49
C LYS A 2 -19.68 -0.81 -10.76
N ASP A 3 -20.27 -1.93 -11.17
CA ASP A 3 -19.81 -3.24 -10.74
C ASP A 3 -18.32 -3.38 -11.11
N ILE A 4 -17.52 -3.90 -10.17
CA ILE A 4 -16.11 -4.21 -10.42
C ILE A 4 -16.10 -5.51 -11.20
N ASP A 5 -15.39 -5.55 -12.33
CA ASP A 5 -15.27 -6.77 -13.12
C ASP A 5 -14.63 -7.90 -12.29
N ASP A 6 -15.26 -9.07 -12.29
CA ASP A 6 -14.70 -10.29 -11.70
C ASP A 6 -13.55 -10.79 -12.59
N GLY A 7 -12.37 -11.05 -11.99
CA GLY A 7 -11.20 -11.56 -12.72
C GLY A 7 -9.92 -11.66 -11.89
N GLU A 8 -8.96 -12.44 -12.37
CA GLU A 8 -7.58 -12.41 -11.88
C GLU A 8 -6.82 -11.28 -12.57
N PHE A 9 -6.30 -10.34 -11.79
CA PHE A 9 -5.57 -9.19 -12.29
C PHE A 9 -4.10 -9.31 -11.92
N TYR A 10 -3.22 -9.31 -12.92
CA TYR A 10 -1.80 -9.05 -12.71
C TYR A 10 -1.53 -7.57 -12.94
N ILE A 11 -1.01 -6.89 -11.92
CA ILE A 11 -0.69 -5.45 -11.98
C ILE A 11 0.84 -5.30 -11.99
N PRO A 12 1.47 -5.07 -13.15
CA PRO A 12 2.90 -4.81 -13.24
C PRO A 12 3.21 -3.39 -12.75
N VAL A 13 3.20 -3.18 -11.43
CA VAL A 13 3.36 -1.86 -10.80
C VAL A 13 4.58 -1.10 -11.35
N ARG A 14 5.64 -1.81 -11.70
CA ARG A 14 6.85 -1.23 -12.31
C ARG A 14 6.55 -0.34 -13.52
N GLU A 15 5.65 -0.73 -14.41
CA GLU A 15 5.31 0.03 -15.62
C GLU A 15 4.74 1.41 -15.26
N TYR A 16 3.83 1.46 -14.28
CA TYR A 16 3.25 2.70 -13.76
C TYR A 16 4.27 3.61 -13.05
N LEU A 17 5.34 3.04 -12.50
CA LEU A 17 6.40 3.81 -11.84
C LEU A 17 7.47 4.28 -12.84
N THR A 18 7.79 3.49 -13.87
CA THR A 18 8.79 3.85 -14.87
C THR A 18 8.32 4.93 -15.84
N ASP A 19 7.01 5.00 -16.08
CA ASP A 19 6.41 5.97 -17.01
C ASP A 19 6.21 7.35 -16.38
N HIS A 20 6.49 7.51 -15.08
CA HIS A 20 6.44 8.80 -14.41
C HIS A 20 7.56 9.73 -14.94
N GLU A 21 7.20 10.98 -15.25
CA GLU A 21 8.12 11.98 -15.84
C GLU A 21 9.40 12.19 -15.01
N ASP A 22 9.28 12.09 -13.69
CA ASP A 22 10.40 12.07 -12.76
C ASP A 22 10.40 10.76 -11.96
N ARG A 23 11.07 9.75 -12.52
CA ARG A 23 11.22 8.44 -11.89
C ARG A 23 11.97 8.51 -10.54
N ALA A 24 12.81 9.52 -10.32
CA ALA A 24 13.51 9.65 -9.05
C ALA A 24 12.54 9.96 -7.90
N LEU A 25 11.36 10.51 -8.21
CA LEU A 25 10.32 10.76 -7.22
C LEU A 25 9.52 9.53 -6.84
N THR A 26 9.63 8.38 -7.52
CA THR A 26 8.79 7.20 -7.23
C THR A 26 9.42 6.23 -6.22
N TYR A 27 10.72 6.38 -5.95
CA TYR A 27 11.46 5.56 -4.99
C TYR A 27 12.20 6.48 -4.02
N SER A 28 12.28 6.12 -2.75
CA SER A 28 13.08 6.88 -1.81
C SER A 28 14.56 6.53 -1.99
N THR A 29 15.44 7.52 -2.05
CA THR A 29 16.86 7.30 -2.44
C THR A 29 17.72 6.68 -1.34
N VAL A 30 17.24 6.71 -0.10
CA VAL A 30 17.95 6.13 1.07
C VAL A 30 17.11 5.04 1.75
N ASP A 31 16.10 4.50 1.07
CA ASP A 31 15.21 3.47 1.57
C ASP A 31 14.93 2.41 0.47
N THR A 32 14.67 1.16 0.84
CA THR A 32 14.36 0.09 -0.12
C THR A 32 12.91 0.11 -0.64
N HIS A 33 12.06 1.00 -0.11
CA HIS A 33 10.64 1.12 -0.46
C HIS A 33 10.38 2.24 -1.48
N PHE A 34 9.12 2.32 -1.91
CA PHE A 34 8.63 3.46 -2.67
C PHE A 34 8.67 4.75 -1.83
N SER A 35 8.77 5.88 -2.52
CA SER A 35 8.43 7.17 -1.93
C SER A 35 6.90 7.26 -1.69
N PRO A 36 6.40 8.31 -1.02
CA PRO A 36 4.95 8.55 -0.95
C PRO A 36 4.28 8.64 -2.33
N MET A 37 4.94 9.24 -3.33
CA MET A 37 4.44 9.29 -4.70
C MET A 37 4.36 7.89 -5.31
N GLY A 38 5.38 7.05 -5.15
CA GLY A 38 5.34 5.67 -5.65
C GLY A 38 4.24 4.82 -5.01
N CYS A 39 3.99 5.00 -3.70
CA CYS A 39 2.84 4.39 -3.03
C CYS A 39 1.51 4.85 -3.61
N TYR A 40 1.36 6.14 -3.88
CA TYR A 40 0.15 6.70 -4.49
C TYR A 40 -0.06 6.20 -5.92
N LEU A 41 0.97 6.17 -6.77
CA LEU A 41 0.87 5.61 -8.13
C LEU A 41 0.52 4.11 -8.10
N THR A 42 1.07 3.36 -7.15
CA THR A 42 0.71 1.94 -6.94
C THR A 42 -0.76 1.80 -6.55
N HIS A 43 -1.23 2.64 -5.61
CA HIS A 43 -2.64 2.71 -5.25
C HIS A 43 -3.52 3.03 -6.47
N LYS A 44 -3.18 4.05 -7.27
CA LYS A 44 -3.91 4.38 -8.50
C LYS A 44 -3.99 3.20 -9.46
N ALA A 45 -2.90 2.45 -9.64
CA ALA A 45 -2.88 1.28 -10.51
C ALA A 45 -3.84 0.19 -10.02
N ILE A 46 -3.84 -0.10 -8.71
CA ILE A 46 -4.80 -1.03 -8.08
C ILE A 46 -6.25 -0.54 -8.26
N MET A 47 -6.52 0.74 -8.02
CA MET A 47 -7.88 1.27 -8.17
C MET A 47 -8.34 1.25 -9.63
N ALA A 48 -7.44 1.56 -10.58
CA ALA A 48 -7.75 1.52 -12.00
C ALA A 48 -8.09 0.11 -12.50
N SER A 49 -7.38 -0.93 -12.03
CA SER A 49 -7.72 -2.32 -12.37
C SER A 49 -9.10 -2.74 -11.83
N LEU A 50 -9.58 -2.06 -10.79
CA LEU A 50 -10.91 -2.24 -10.22
C LEU A 50 -11.98 -1.32 -10.85
N GLY A 51 -11.64 -0.60 -11.92
CA GLY A 51 -12.55 0.34 -12.59
C GLY A 51 -12.82 1.63 -11.82
N VAL A 52 -12.00 1.95 -10.81
CA VAL A 52 -12.13 3.14 -9.96
C VAL A 52 -11.07 4.17 -10.32
N THR A 53 -11.52 5.36 -10.73
CA THR A 53 -10.62 6.48 -11.02
C THR A 53 -10.23 7.20 -9.74
N VAL A 54 -8.93 7.32 -9.49
CA VAL A 54 -8.37 8.12 -8.40
C VAL A 54 -7.89 9.47 -8.96
N GLY A 55 -8.49 10.56 -8.48
CA GLY A 55 -8.12 11.93 -8.85
C GLY A 55 -6.70 12.31 -8.40
N PRO A 56 -6.10 13.34 -9.01
CA PRO A 56 -4.76 13.82 -8.67
C PRO A 56 -4.70 14.38 -7.24
N VAL A 57 -3.51 14.30 -6.62
CA VAL A 57 -3.24 14.88 -5.30
C VAL A 57 -1.89 15.61 -5.38
N PRO A 58 -1.76 16.86 -4.90
CA PRO A 58 -0.48 17.54 -4.86
C PRO A 58 0.49 16.88 -3.87
N PHE A 59 1.75 16.72 -4.24
CA PHE A 59 2.81 16.24 -3.34
C PHE A 59 3.80 17.38 -3.06
N ASN A 60 3.45 18.24 -2.11
CA ASN A 60 4.18 19.48 -1.81
C ASN A 60 4.75 19.52 -0.39
N ARG A 61 4.34 18.60 0.50
CA ARG A 61 4.79 18.56 1.89
C ARG A 61 6.13 17.85 2.00
N ARG A 62 7.22 18.62 2.00
CA ARG A 62 8.58 18.08 2.11
C ARG A 62 8.85 17.51 3.50
N VAL A 63 9.24 16.25 3.56
CA VAL A 63 9.67 15.55 4.78
C VAL A 63 11.07 15.01 4.57
N VAL A 64 11.96 15.24 5.53
CA VAL A 64 13.33 14.69 5.51
C VAL A 64 13.39 13.54 6.50
N ALA A 65 13.78 12.36 6.02
CA ALA A 65 13.86 11.16 6.83
C ALA A 65 15.06 10.30 6.43
N MET A 66 15.50 9.48 7.37
CA MET A 66 16.46 8.42 7.13
C MET A 66 15.71 7.12 6.86
N GLY A 67 16.02 6.46 5.75
CA GLY A 67 15.46 5.16 5.39
C GLY A 67 16.31 3.99 5.87
N ASP A 68 15.85 2.77 5.57
CA ASP A 68 16.54 1.55 5.97
C ASP A 68 17.96 1.42 5.38
N VAL A 69 18.19 1.86 4.13
CA VAL A 69 19.52 1.91 3.51
C VAL A 69 20.37 2.99 4.16
N GLY A 70 19.83 4.19 4.37
CA GLY A 70 20.53 5.31 5.02
C GLY A 70 21.02 4.94 6.42
N SER A 71 20.21 4.18 7.16
CA SER A 71 20.57 3.70 8.51
C SER A 71 21.78 2.77 8.55
N ARG A 72 22.17 2.17 7.40
CA ARG A 72 23.38 1.34 7.29
C ARG A 72 24.67 2.16 7.21
N PHE A 73 24.58 3.48 7.03
CA PHE A 73 25.73 4.38 6.93
C PHE A 73 25.65 5.50 7.98
N PRO A 74 25.71 5.18 9.29
CA PRO A 74 25.45 6.14 10.36
C PRO A 74 26.41 7.33 10.38
N ALA A 75 27.67 7.13 9.97
CA ALA A 75 28.66 8.21 9.88
C ALA A 75 28.38 9.21 8.74
N ALA A 76 27.59 8.83 7.74
CA ALA A 76 27.27 9.67 6.59
C ALA A 76 25.93 10.42 6.75
N HIS A 77 25.13 10.09 7.79
CA HIS A 77 23.83 10.71 8.06
C HIS A 77 22.95 10.85 6.81
N LEU A 78 22.88 9.78 6.00
CA LEU A 78 22.18 9.80 4.72
C LEU A 78 20.66 9.90 4.93
N CYS A 79 20.10 11.05 4.60
CA CYS A 79 18.66 11.31 4.58
C CYS A 79 18.21 11.64 3.15
N SER A 80 16.96 11.30 2.81
CA SER A 80 16.29 11.78 1.61
C SER A 80 15.23 12.81 1.98
N ALA A 81 14.89 13.66 1.02
CA ALA A 81 13.69 14.47 1.08
C ALA A 81 12.63 13.82 0.21
N ASP A 82 11.56 13.35 0.84
CA ASP A 82 10.38 12.83 0.17
C ASP A 82 9.25 13.86 0.29
N TYR A 83 8.37 13.89 -0.71
CA TYR A 83 7.22 14.78 -0.73
C TYR A 83 5.98 13.97 -0.39
N TYR A 84 5.20 14.44 0.57
CA TYR A 84 3.96 13.81 1.02
C TYR A 84 2.74 14.51 0.40
N PRO A 85 1.62 13.77 0.26
CA PRO A 85 0.41 14.34 -0.31
C PRO A 85 -0.18 15.45 0.57
N ASP A 86 -0.69 16.49 -0.08
CA ASP A 86 -1.50 17.53 0.53
C ASP A 86 -2.96 17.08 0.55
N LEU A 87 -3.35 16.51 1.70
CA LEU A 87 -4.66 15.90 1.88
C LEU A 87 -5.81 16.90 1.85
N GLY A 88 -5.54 18.20 2.06
CA GLY A 88 -6.56 19.25 1.98
C GLY A 88 -7.13 19.43 0.58
N HIS A 89 -6.47 18.88 -0.44
CA HIS A 89 -6.84 18.98 -1.85
C HIS A 89 -7.37 17.66 -2.43
N MET A 90 -7.58 16.63 -1.60
CA MET A 90 -8.22 15.39 -2.07
C MET A 90 -9.73 15.59 -2.24
N GLU A 91 -10.22 15.44 -3.47
CA GLU A 91 -11.65 15.45 -3.77
C GLU A 91 -12.40 14.37 -2.96
N GLY A 92 -13.58 14.72 -2.43
CA GLY A 92 -14.40 13.82 -1.62
C GLY A 92 -14.00 13.77 -0.13
N GLY A 93 -12.87 14.36 0.25
CA GLY A 93 -12.37 14.34 1.62
C GLY A 93 -11.86 12.96 2.03
N ILE A 94 -11.05 12.92 3.10
CA ILE A 94 -10.52 11.69 3.66
C ILE A 94 -11.20 11.42 4.97
N VAL A 95 -11.90 10.30 5.05
CA VAL A 95 -12.37 9.78 6.34
C VAL A 95 -11.28 8.86 6.87
N ASP A 96 -10.72 9.23 8.02
CA ASP A 96 -9.74 8.38 8.68
C ASP A 96 -10.42 7.09 9.18
N PRO A 97 -9.85 5.92 8.86
CA PRO A 97 -10.42 4.66 9.27
C PRO A 97 -10.21 4.42 10.76
N LYS A 98 -11.15 3.69 11.38
CA LYS A 98 -10.96 3.16 12.74
C LYS A 98 -10.18 1.85 12.67
N ARG A 99 -9.06 1.76 13.38
CA ARG A 99 -8.41 0.47 13.64
C ARG A 99 -9.29 -0.36 14.59
N ILE A 100 -9.78 -1.49 14.13
CA ILE A 100 -10.65 -2.39 14.91
C ILE A 100 -9.91 -3.63 15.41
N GLU A 101 -8.76 -3.96 14.82
CA GLU A 101 -7.95 -5.10 15.23
C GLU A 101 -6.46 -4.81 14.99
N LEU A 102 -5.60 -5.32 15.89
CA LEU A 102 -4.17 -5.45 15.71
C LEU A 102 -3.71 -6.74 16.38
N VAL A 103 -3.11 -7.64 15.61
CA VAL A 103 -2.47 -8.87 16.08
C VAL A 103 -1.00 -8.80 15.69
N GLU A 104 -0.11 -8.97 16.66
CA GLU A 104 1.33 -8.98 16.41
C GLU A 104 1.80 -10.37 15.98
N GLY A 105 2.60 -10.41 14.92
CA GLY A 105 3.22 -11.62 14.40
C GLY A 105 4.59 -11.92 14.98
N ALA A 106 5.17 -13.05 14.57
CA ALA A 106 6.55 -13.40 14.90
C ALA A 106 7.51 -12.62 14.00
N ARG A 107 8.28 -11.69 14.61
CA ARG A 107 9.14 -10.68 13.94
C ARG A 107 8.33 -9.69 13.10
N GLN A 108 7.63 -10.15 12.08
CA GLN A 108 6.63 -9.39 11.30
C GLN A 108 5.60 -10.33 10.66
N ILE A 109 5.98 -11.57 10.36
CA ILE A 109 5.12 -12.55 9.70
C ILE A 109 3.95 -12.91 10.62
N GLY A 110 2.74 -12.89 10.05
CA GLY A 110 1.50 -13.11 10.79
C GLY A 110 0.96 -11.85 11.48
N THR A 111 1.67 -10.72 11.42
CA THR A 111 1.12 -9.44 11.88
C THR A 111 -0.11 -9.11 11.04
N ARG A 112 -1.20 -8.72 11.71
CA ARG A 112 -2.46 -8.39 11.08
C ARG A 112 -3.04 -7.11 11.66
N ILE A 113 -3.53 -6.24 10.80
CA ILE A 113 -4.27 -5.03 11.18
C ILE A 113 -5.54 -4.94 10.36
N VAL A 114 -6.63 -4.56 11.02
CA VAL A 114 -7.93 -4.39 10.37
C VAL A 114 -8.46 -2.98 10.62
N TYR A 115 -8.86 -2.35 9.53
CA TYR A 115 -9.43 -1.01 9.48
C TYR A 115 -10.88 -1.08 9.03
N ALA A 116 -11.77 -0.40 9.76
CA ALA A 116 -13.14 -0.15 9.34
C ALA A 116 -13.32 1.32 8.97
N ASN A 117 -13.94 1.57 7.83
CA ASN A 117 -14.21 2.90 7.31
C ASN A 117 -15.58 2.98 6.63
N PRO A 118 -16.69 3.03 7.39
CA PRO A 118 -18.04 3.08 6.79
C PRO A 118 -18.24 4.24 5.80
N GLY A 119 -17.48 5.33 5.94
CA GLY A 119 -17.53 6.50 5.06
C GLY A 119 -16.65 6.40 3.80
N ALA A 120 -16.01 5.26 3.55
CA ALA A 120 -15.11 5.10 2.42
C ALA A 120 -15.85 5.18 1.05
N PRO A 121 -15.20 5.69 -0.01
CA PRO A 121 -15.78 5.75 -1.35
C PRO A 121 -16.19 4.39 -1.93
N VAL A 122 -15.44 3.32 -1.60
CA VAL A 122 -15.70 1.97 -2.09
C VAL A 122 -16.22 1.10 -0.96
N GLN A 123 -17.50 0.71 -1.06
CA GLN A 123 -18.20 -0.12 -0.07
C GLN A 123 -17.88 -1.61 -0.26
N LYS A 124 -16.60 -1.95 -0.20
CA LYS A 124 -16.09 -3.32 -0.33
C LYS A 124 -15.07 -3.64 0.76
N LYS A 125 -15.02 -4.91 1.14
CA LYS A 125 -14.02 -5.48 2.02
C LYS A 125 -12.84 -6.02 1.23
N VAL A 126 -11.63 -5.67 1.66
CA VAL A 126 -10.37 -6.07 1.01
C VAL A 126 -9.45 -6.74 2.02
N VAL A 127 -8.81 -7.84 1.60
CA VAL A 127 -7.74 -8.50 2.34
C VAL A 127 -6.48 -8.49 1.50
N ALA A 128 -5.40 -7.91 2.04
CA ALA A 128 -4.08 -7.89 1.41
C ALA A 128 -3.10 -8.79 2.18
N PHE A 129 -2.61 -9.83 1.51
CA PHE A 129 -1.45 -10.62 1.92
C PHE A 129 -0.21 -9.98 1.28
N ALA A 130 0.57 -9.28 2.08
CA ALA A 130 1.58 -8.36 1.58
C ALA A 130 2.78 -8.24 2.53
N ASN A 131 3.72 -7.37 2.16
CA ASN A 131 4.93 -7.11 2.94
C ASN A 131 5.04 -5.62 3.34
N SER A 132 6.25 -5.19 3.66
CA SER A 132 6.58 -3.84 4.14
C SER A 132 6.22 -2.71 3.18
N PHE A 133 5.91 -2.99 1.90
CA PHE A 133 5.39 -1.98 0.96
C PHE A 133 3.94 -1.57 1.29
N PHE A 134 3.15 -2.53 1.80
CA PHE A 134 1.83 -2.24 2.34
C PHE A 134 1.92 -1.74 3.79
N GLU A 135 2.64 -2.47 4.66
CA GLU A 135 2.83 -2.11 6.08
C GLU A 135 1.49 -1.88 6.82
N LEU A 136 1.53 -1.43 8.06
CA LEU A 136 0.42 -1.17 8.95
C LEU A 136 -0.40 0.08 8.56
N GLY A 137 0.07 0.93 7.64
CA GLY A 137 -0.75 2.01 7.08
C GLY A 137 -0.91 3.24 7.98
N PHE A 138 0.10 3.58 8.79
CA PHE A 138 0.09 4.78 9.64
C PHE A 138 0.31 6.09 8.87
N GLU A 139 1.03 6.05 7.76
CA GLU A 139 1.41 7.23 6.97
C GLU A 139 1.24 6.97 5.47
N ALA A 140 1.05 8.04 4.69
CA ALA A 140 0.78 7.95 3.25
C ALA A 140 1.95 7.42 2.39
N ASN A 141 3.11 7.16 3.01
CA ASN A 141 4.24 6.46 2.41
C ASN A 141 4.09 4.92 2.48
N ARG A 142 2.90 4.42 2.82
CA ARG A 142 2.54 3.00 2.89
C ARG A 142 1.25 2.75 2.12
N ILE A 143 1.18 1.67 1.33
CA ILE A 143 0.00 1.40 0.50
C ILE A 143 -1.24 1.15 1.36
N SER A 144 -1.11 0.49 2.52
CA SER A 144 -2.22 0.26 3.45
C SER A 144 -2.91 1.54 3.94
N TRP A 145 -2.18 2.67 4.00
CA TRP A 145 -2.75 3.96 4.38
C TRP A 145 -3.80 4.43 3.36
N TRP A 146 -3.51 4.25 2.07
CA TRP A 146 -4.43 4.56 0.97
C TRP A 146 -5.59 3.59 0.93
N MET A 147 -5.30 2.29 1.00
CA MET A 147 -6.34 1.25 0.89
C MET A 147 -7.38 1.35 2.01
N SER A 148 -6.95 1.55 3.25
CA SER A 148 -7.86 1.70 4.41
C SER A 148 -8.76 2.94 4.34
N ARG A 149 -8.42 3.93 3.51
CA ARG A 149 -9.21 5.15 3.29
C ARG A 149 -10.16 5.04 2.09
N TRP A 150 -9.88 4.12 1.17
CA TRP A 150 -10.67 3.92 -0.04
C TRP A 150 -11.71 2.81 0.10
N PHE A 151 -11.49 1.83 0.97
CA PHE A 151 -12.37 0.68 1.17
C PHE A 151 -13.06 0.69 2.53
N SER A 152 -14.30 0.21 2.58
CA SER A 152 -15.10 0.21 3.81
C SER A 152 -14.55 -0.69 4.90
N GLU A 153 -13.79 -1.72 4.53
CA GLU A 153 -13.05 -2.58 5.45
C GLU A 153 -11.77 -3.06 4.77
N PHE A 154 -10.62 -2.87 5.42
CA PHE A 154 -9.32 -3.23 4.86
C PHE A 154 -8.51 -4.02 5.88
N HIS A 155 -8.04 -5.18 5.46
CA HIS A 155 -7.20 -6.07 6.26
C HIS A 155 -5.83 -6.12 5.61
N PHE A 156 -4.80 -5.75 6.35
CA PHE A 156 -3.42 -6.06 5.98
C PHE A 156 -2.94 -7.25 6.82
N ILE A 157 -2.41 -8.25 6.13
CA ILE A 157 -1.78 -9.43 6.71
C ILE A 157 -0.36 -9.48 6.17
N TRP A 158 0.61 -9.41 7.06
CA TRP A 158 2.01 -9.54 6.70
C TRP A 158 2.33 -11.01 6.45
N SER A 159 2.24 -11.41 5.19
CA SER A 159 2.44 -12.79 4.76
C SER A 159 2.92 -12.84 3.31
N PRO A 160 3.90 -13.70 2.97
CA PRO A 160 4.26 -13.97 1.58
C PRO A 160 3.23 -14.85 0.86
N GLU A 161 2.32 -15.48 1.60
CA GLU A 161 1.35 -16.46 1.11
C GLU A 161 -0.09 -16.04 1.43
N VAL A 162 -1.01 -16.50 0.57
CA VAL A 162 -2.45 -16.33 0.78
C VAL A 162 -2.93 -17.38 1.78
N ASP A 163 -3.49 -16.92 2.90
CA ASP A 163 -4.20 -17.78 3.86
C ASP A 163 -5.65 -17.97 3.38
N PHE A 164 -5.92 -19.10 2.71
CA PHE A 164 -7.24 -19.41 2.18
C PHE A 164 -8.29 -19.60 3.29
N ASP A 165 -7.92 -20.15 4.46
CA ASP A 165 -8.84 -20.27 5.61
C ASP A 165 -9.26 -18.89 6.13
N TYR A 166 -8.34 -17.92 6.10
CA TYR A 166 -8.66 -16.52 6.41
C TYR A 166 -9.65 -15.94 5.40
N VAL A 167 -9.42 -16.17 4.11
CA VAL A 167 -10.30 -15.70 3.03
C VAL A 167 -11.70 -16.31 3.18
N GLU A 168 -11.81 -17.62 3.39
CA GLU A 168 -13.09 -18.31 3.57
C GLU A 168 -13.87 -17.80 4.79
N ARG A 169 -13.15 -17.51 5.89
CA ARG A 169 -13.75 -16.99 7.12
C ARG A 169 -14.22 -15.54 6.97
N VAL A 170 -13.40 -14.68 6.35
CA VAL A 170 -13.65 -13.23 6.27
C VAL A 170 -14.56 -12.85 5.10
N LYS A 171 -14.57 -13.67 4.04
CA LYS A 171 -15.32 -13.48 2.79
C LYS A 171 -15.13 -12.06 2.20
N PRO A 172 -13.88 -11.65 1.93
CA PRO A 172 -13.64 -10.35 1.32
C PRO A 172 -14.18 -10.30 -0.10
N ASN A 173 -14.47 -9.08 -0.58
CA ASN A 173 -14.82 -8.87 -1.98
C ASN A 173 -13.58 -8.91 -2.88
N ILE A 174 -12.41 -8.56 -2.33
CA ILE A 174 -11.15 -8.47 -3.07
C ILE A 174 -10.03 -9.08 -2.20
N VAL A 175 -9.22 -9.95 -2.81
CA VAL A 175 -7.98 -10.45 -2.24
C VAL A 175 -6.81 -9.88 -3.03
N ILE A 176 -5.84 -9.28 -2.35
CA ILE A 176 -4.59 -8.80 -2.93
C ILE A 176 -3.46 -9.69 -2.46
N ALA A 177 -2.77 -10.34 -3.39
CA ALA A 177 -1.51 -11.03 -3.13
C ALA A 177 -0.37 -10.14 -3.66
N GLN A 178 0.39 -9.52 -2.75
CA GLN A 178 1.48 -8.63 -3.11
C GLN A 178 2.83 -9.25 -2.78
N THR A 179 3.71 -9.28 -3.78
CA THR A 179 5.12 -9.59 -3.60
C THR A 179 5.97 -8.59 -4.40
N ILE A 180 7.29 -8.75 -4.34
CA ILE A 180 8.26 -7.96 -5.10
C ILE A 180 9.12 -8.89 -5.94
N GLU A 181 9.50 -8.44 -7.15
CA GLU A 181 10.16 -9.25 -8.17
C GLU A 181 11.40 -10.00 -7.63
N ARG A 182 12.17 -9.38 -6.73
CA ARG A 182 13.37 -9.98 -6.12
C ARG A 182 13.10 -11.18 -5.21
N PHE A 183 11.84 -11.43 -4.83
CA PHE A 183 11.45 -12.62 -4.06
C PHE A 183 10.88 -13.75 -4.93
N LEU A 184 10.57 -13.50 -6.21
CA LEU A 184 10.06 -14.51 -7.15
C LEU A 184 11.13 -15.51 -7.60
N VAL A 185 12.42 -15.19 -7.42
CA VAL A 185 13.54 -16.08 -7.77
C VAL A 185 13.72 -17.26 -6.80
N ARG A 186 12.93 -17.31 -5.72
CA ARG A 186 12.97 -18.41 -4.74
C ARG A 186 11.76 -19.30 -4.97
N ALA A 187 12.00 -20.60 -5.17
CA ALA A 187 10.93 -21.57 -5.21
C ALA A 187 10.19 -21.58 -3.84
N PRO A 188 8.87 -21.78 -3.82
CA PRO A 188 8.13 -21.96 -2.58
C PRO A 188 8.77 -23.09 -1.77
N THR A 189 9.10 -22.82 -0.51
CA THR A 189 9.43 -23.87 0.44
C THR A 189 8.13 -24.29 1.09
N SER A 190 7.53 -25.35 0.53
CA SER A 190 6.37 -26.07 1.07
C SER A 190 6.41 -26.23 2.58
#